data_AF-A0A1T3CMC1-F1
#
_entry.id   AF-A0A1T3CMC1-F1
#
_cell.length_a   1.000
_cell.length_b   1.000
_cell.length_c   1.000
_cell.angle_alpha   90.00
_cell.angle_beta   90.00
_cell.angle_gamma   90.00
#
_symmetry.space_group_name_H-M   'P 1'
#
loop_
_entity.id
_entity.type
_entity.pdbx_description
1 polymer ?
#
loop_
_entity_poly.entity_id
_entity_poly.type
_entity_poly.pdbx_seq_one_letter_code
_entity_poly.pdbx_strand_id
1 'polypeptide(L)'
;MPGRTKAQADASSQDADMQDVPPSGQDEINQDAEMRENAEAEEEEEEEEVDPQRVRILPGSTDTAASFEFTDEGHTLGNALRYVIMKNPDVEFCAYSIPHPSEPKMNIRIQTYDGTAVNALKKGLSDLQDVCDVVAEEFWTKRQQFNSEQGIDR
;
A
#
# COMPACT_ATOMS: atom_id res chain seq x y z
N MET A 1 56.67 -15.42 34.25
CA MET A 1 57.57 -14.27 34.07
C MET A 1 58.61 -14.64 33.01
N PRO A 2 59.18 -13.71 32.21
CA PRO A 2 58.97 -12.26 31.98
C PRO A 2 58.72 -11.96 30.46
N GLY A 3 58.59 -10.77 29.87
CA GLY A 3 58.67 -9.36 30.27
C GLY A 3 58.70 -8.43 29.01
N ARG A 4 58.12 -7.23 29.15
CA ARG A 4 58.34 -5.89 28.52
C ARG A 4 59.67 -5.70 27.73
N THR A 5 59.91 -4.87 26.68
CA THR A 5 59.42 -3.51 26.28
C THR A 5 59.99 -3.06 24.88
N LYS A 6 59.26 -2.16 24.17
CA LYS A 6 59.60 -0.92 23.39
C LYS A 6 60.50 -0.85 22.11
N ALA A 7 59.96 -0.20 21.05
CA ALA A 7 60.40 1.04 20.32
C ALA A 7 59.61 1.14 18.97
N GLN A 8 58.65 2.05 18.73
CA GLN A 8 58.67 3.49 18.32
C GLN A 8 59.32 3.81 16.95
N ALA A 9 58.53 4.33 15.99
CA ALA A 9 58.77 5.59 15.25
C ALA A 9 57.61 5.97 14.29
N ASP A 10 57.09 7.18 14.50
CA ASP A 10 56.11 7.99 13.74
C ASP A 10 56.72 8.63 12.48
N ALA A 11 55.90 8.96 11.47
CA ALA A 11 56.23 9.96 10.45
C ALA A 11 54.99 10.59 9.77
N SER A 12 54.79 11.89 10.09
CA SER A 12 54.29 13.04 9.27
C SER A 12 52.85 13.02 8.73
N SER A 13 52.05 14.10 8.76
CA SER A 13 52.34 15.56 8.70
C SER A 13 51.10 16.36 9.20
N GLN A 14 51.22 17.15 10.27
CA GLN A 14 51.27 18.64 10.30
C GLN A 14 49.97 19.40 9.95
N ASP A 15 49.33 19.91 11.01
CA ASP A 15 48.31 20.96 11.07
C ASP A 15 48.79 22.31 10.53
N ALA A 16 47.87 23.13 10.02
CA ALA A 16 48.04 24.58 9.89
C ALA A 16 46.73 25.31 10.18
N ASP A 17 46.76 26.04 11.30
CA ASP A 17 45.77 26.91 11.90
C ASP A 17 45.45 28.19 11.08
N MET A 18 44.32 28.77 11.45
CA MET A 18 43.62 29.94 10.91
C MET A 18 44.32 31.27 11.29
N GLN A 19 44.61 32.16 10.33
CA GLN A 19 45.01 33.54 10.63
C GLN A 19 44.44 34.60 9.66
N ASP A 20 43.68 35.51 10.27
CA ASP A 20 43.54 36.97 10.10
C ASP A 20 43.42 37.68 8.74
N VAL A 21 42.39 38.52 8.72
CA VAL A 21 41.89 39.44 7.69
C VAL A 21 42.65 40.79 7.74
N PRO A 22 42.85 41.51 6.63
CA PRO A 22 43.01 42.96 6.66
C PRO A 22 41.69 43.69 6.33
N PRO A 23 41.28 44.71 7.10
CA PRO A 23 40.09 45.51 6.81
C PRO A 23 40.39 46.70 5.89
N SER A 24 39.32 47.26 5.34
CA SER A 24 39.12 48.66 4.93
C SER A 24 39.14 48.96 3.42
N GLY A 25 38.04 49.52 2.93
CA GLY A 25 37.99 50.31 1.69
C GLY A 25 36.64 50.27 0.99
N GLN A 26 35.70 51.09 1.47
CA GLN A 26 34.34 51.32 0.95
C GLN A 26 34.27 51.57 -0.57
N ASP A 27 33.15 51.17 -1.20
CA ASP A 27 32.23 52.11 -1.84
C ASP A 27 30.87 51.46 -2.08
N GLU A 28 29.83 52.05 -1.47
CA GLU A 28 28.45 51.68 -1.70
C GLU A 28 27.93 52.28 -3.01
N ILE A 29 27.20 51.50 -3.80
CA ILE A 29 26.24 52.06 -4.76
C ILE A 29 24.98 51.19 -4.77
N ASN A 30 23.93 51.71 -4.14
CA ASN A 30 22.56 51.23 -4.22
C ASN A 30 22.07 51.22 -5.68
N GLN A 31 21.38 50.14 -6.07
CA GLN A 31 20.34 50.21 -7.09
C GLN A 31 19.34 49.07 -6.91
N ASP A 32 18.25 49.40 -6.21
CA ASP A 32 16.99 48.69 -6.26
C ASP A 32 16.48 48.67 -7.70
N ALA A 33 16.27 47.47 -8.25
CA ALA A 33 15.53 47.25 -9.49
C ALA A 33 14.58 46.08 -9.29
N GLU A 34 13.34 46.45 -8.98
CA GLU A 34 12.08 45.70 -9.00
C GLU A 34 12.11 44.37 -9.75
N MET A 35 12.15 43.23 -9.03
CA MET A 35 11.67 41.97 -9.58
C MET A 35 10.15 41.93 -9.46
N ARG A 36 9.48 42.21 -10.57
CA ARG A 36 8.05 42.01 -10.74
C ARG A 36 7.71 40.53 -10.53
N GLU A 37 6.77 40.33 -9.62
CA GLU A 37 5.97 39.14 -9.37
C GLU A 37 5.46 38.56 -10.70
N ASN A 38 5.94 37.38 -11.08
CA ASN A 38 5.26 36.52 -12.04
C ASN A 38 4.84 35.27 -11.26
N ALA A 39 3.74 35.38 -10.54
CA ALA A 39 3.05 34.25 -9.93
C ALA A 39 2.30 33.51 -11.04
N GLU A 40 3.03 32.69 -11.80
CA GLU A 40 2.41 31.63 -12.57
C GLU A 40 1.92 30.61 -11.54
N ALA A 41 0.60 30.52 -11.41
CA ALA A 41 -0.01 29.40 -10.70
C ALA A 41 0.35 28.15 -11.52
N GLU A 42 1.30 27.38 -11.01
CA GLU A 42 1.53 26.01 -11.47
C GLU A 42 0.23 25.26 -11.20
N GLU A 43 -0.56 25.05 -12.25
CA GLU A 43 -1.63 24.05 -12.22
C GLU A 43 -0.91 22.70 -12.08
N GLU A 44 -0.91 22.15 -10.87
CA GLU A 44 -0.51 20.77 -10.62
C GLU A 44 -1.44 19.87 -11.46
N GLU A 45 -0.97 19.43 -12.62
CA GLU A 45 -1.62 18.38 -13.38
C GLU A 45 -1.59 17.12 -12.50
N GLU A 46 -2.71 16.77 -11.87
CA GLU A 46 -2.89 15.47 -11.21
C GLU A 46 -2.68 14.39 -12.28
N GLU A 47 -1.51 13.76 -12.30
CA GLU A 47 -1.27 12.57 -13.11
C GLU A 47 -2.26 11.50 -12.63
N GLU A 48 -3.30 11.21 -13.43
CA GLU A 48 -4.17 10.05 -13.18
C GLU A 48 -3.30 8.78 -13.25
N GLU A 49 -2.86 8.29 -12.10
CA GLU A 49 -2.22 6.98 -11.99
C GLU A 49 -3.25 5.92 -12.46
N VAL A 50 -3.01 5.33 -13.64
CA VAL A 50 -3.85 4.26 -14.17
C VAL A 50 -3.67 3.04 -13.28
N ASP A 51 -4.68 2.74 -12.46
CA ASP A 51 -4.67 1.55 -11.62
C ASP A 51 -4.40 0.28 -12.44
N PRO A 52 -3.41 -0.54 -12.06
CA PRO A 52 -3.11 -1.77 -12.79
C PRO A 52 -4.29 -2.73 -12.72
N GLN A 53 -4.65 -3.37 -13.85
CA GLN A 53 -5.72 -4.37 -13.90
C GLN A 53 -5.41 -5.56 -12.97
N ARG A 54 -6.08 -5.61 -11.81
CA ARG A 54 -5.83 -6.61 -10.75
C ARG A 54 -6.55 -7.95 -10.95
N VAL A 55 -7.54 -7.99 -11.84
CA VAL A 55 -8.37 -9.19 -12.08
C VAL A 55 -8.39 -9.54 -13.55
N ARG A 56 -8.11 -10.81 -13.90
CA ARG A 56 -8.13 -11.31 -15.28
C ARG A 56 -8.95 -12.58 -15.37
N ILE A 57 -9.65 -12.78 -16.49
CA ILE A 57 -10.35 -14.02 -16.77
C ILE A 57 -9.39 -14.94 -17.52
N LEU A 58 -9.17 -16.15 -17.00
CA LEU A 58 -8.30 -17.14 -17.62
C LEU A 58 -9.00 -17.81 -18.82
N PRO A 59 -8.23 -18.26 -19.83
CA PRO A 59 -8.77 -18.97 -20.99
C PRO A 59 -9.46 -20.28 -20.58
N GLY A 60 -10.49 -20.67 -21.33
CA GLY A 60 -11.33 -21.84 -21.00
C GLY A 60 -12.47 -21.53 -20.03
N SER A 61 -12.83 -20.25 -19.90
CA SER A 61 -14.02 -19.79 -19.18
C SER A 61 -15.24 -19.82 -20.12
N THR A 62 -16.34 -20.39 -19.64
CA THR A 62 -17.67 -20.29 -20.24
C THR A 62 -18.54 -19.35 -19.39
N ASP A 63 -19.73 -19.00 -19.89
CA ASP A 63 -20.64 -18.10 -19.16
C ASP A 63 -20.99 -18.64 -17.76
N THR A 64 -21.24 -19.94 -17.65
CA THR A 64 -21.59 -20.62 -16.38
C THR A 64 -20.38 -21.10 -15.58
N ALA A 65 -19.19 -21.15 -16.17
CA ALA A 65 -17.99 -21.65 -15.50
C ALA A 65 -16.74 -20.85 -15.90
N ALA A 66 -16.30 -19.95 -15.02
CA ALA A 66 -15.15 -19.09 -15.28
C ALA A 66 -14.05 -19.25 -14.24
N SER A 67 -12.80 -18.99 -14.65
CA SER A 67 -11.65 -18.89 -13.74
C SER A 67 -11.11 -17.47 -13.76
N PHE A 68 -10.92 -16.91 -12.57
CA PHE A 68 -10.44 -15.55 -12.35
C PHE A 68 -9.06 -15.61 -11.71
N GLU A 69 -8.10 -14.88 -12.26
CA GLU A 69 -6.77 -14.66 -11.69
C GLU A 69 -6.76 -13.28 -11.03
N PHE A 70 -6.41 -13.25 -9.74
CA PHE A 70 -6.19 -12.05 -8.94
C PHE A 70 -4.69 -11.85 -8.74
N THR A 71 -4.19 -10.64 -9.01
CA THR A 71 -2.80 -10.27 -8.75
C THR A 71 -2.67 -9.57 -7.40
N ASP A 72 -1.60 -9.89 -6.67
CA ASP A 72 -1.31 -9.36 -5.33
C ASP A 72 -2.41 -9.66 -4.31
N GLU A 73 -3.06 -10.82 -4.45
CA GLU A 73 -4.07 -11.33 -3.52
C GLU A 73 -3.76 -12.78 -3.13
N GLY A 74 -4.26 -13.22 -1.97
CA GLY A 74 -3.92 -14.54 -1.43
C GLY A 74 -5.00 -15.16 -0.54
N HIS A 75 -4.58 -16.06 0.35
CA HIS A 75 -5.49 -16.90 1.16
C HIS A 75 -6.54 -16.11 1.94
N THR A 76 -6.23 -14.91 2.41
CA THR A 76 -7.16 -14.08 3.18
C THR A 76 -8.40 -13.74 2.37
N LEU A 77 -8.22 -13.10 1.21
CA LEU A 77 -9.33 -12.76 0.31
C LEU A 77 -9.93 -14.03 -0.30
N GLY A 78 -9.10 -14.97 -0.76
CA GLY A 78 -9.55 -16.20 -1.41
C GLY A 78 -10.45 -17.06 -0.54
N ASN A 79 -10.08 -17.27 0.72
CA ASN A 79 -10.88 -18.07 1.65
C ASN A 79 -12.20 -17.39 2.03
N ALA A 80 -12.16 -16.08 2.28
CA ALA A 80 -13.36 -15.30 2.60
C ALA A 80 -14.33 -15.31 1.42
N LEU A 81 -13.83 -14.99 0.22
CA LEU A 81 -14.65 -14.91 -0.99
C LEU A 81 -15.21 -16.28 -1.38
N ARG A 82 -14.41 -17.35 -1.27
CA ARG A 82 -14.90 -18.73 -1.45
C ARG A 82 -16.08 -19.02 -0.51
N TYR A 83 -15.97 -18.66 0.75
CA TYR A 83 -17.01 -18.93 1.74
C TYR A 83 -18.31 -18.19 1.41
N VAL A 84 -18.23 -16.89 1.09
CA VAL A 84 -19.39 -16.07 0.76
C VAL A 84 -20.05 -16.53 -0.53
N ILE A 85 -19.28 -16.76 -1.60
CA ILE A 85 -19.82 -17.20 -2.90
C ILE A 85 -20.52 -18.56 -2.78
N MET A 86 -19.99 -19.49 -1.99
CA MET A 86 -20.63 -20.79 -1.73
C MET A 86 -21.97 -20.70 -0.97
N LYS A 87 -22.31 -19.54 -0.37
CA LYS A 87 -23.63 -19.33 0.25
C LYS A 87 -24.70 -18.97 -0.77
N ASN A 88 -24.32 -18.53 -1.97
CA ASN A 88 -25.28 -18.21 -3.01
C ASN A 88 -25.87 -19.50 -3.60
N PRO A 89 -27.19 -19.73 -3.57
CA PRO A 89 -27.80 -20.97 -4.07
C PRO A 89 -27.60 -21.18 -5.58
N ASP A 90 -27.33 -20.11 -6.34
CA ASP A 90 -27.09 -20.16 -7.78
C ASP A 90 -25.68 -20.70 -8.12
N VAL A 91 -24.80 -20.86 -7.12
CA VAL A 91 -23.43 -21.35 -7.28
C VAL A 91 -23.38 -22.84 -6.95
N GLU A 92 -22.91 -23.62 -7.91
CA GLU A 92 -22.65 -25.06 -7.74
C GLU A 92 -21.31 -25.31 -7.06
N PHE A 93 -20.27 -24.61 -7.53
CA PHE A 93 -18.91 -24.85 -7.11
C PHE A 93 -18.10 -23.56 -7.07
N CYS A 94 -17.39 -23.35 -5.96
CA CYS A 94 -16.38 -22.31 -5.84
C CYS A 94 -15.16 -22.86 -5.12
N ALA A 95 -14.00 -22.69 -5.73
CA ALA A 95 -12.72 -23.03 -5.14
C ALA A 95 -11.67 -21.98 -5.50
N TYR A 96 -10.71 -21.79 -4.60
CA TYR A 96 -9.53 -20.97 -4.86
C TYR A 96 -8.27 -21.82 -4.73
N SER A 97 -7.23 -21.45 -5.46
CA SER A 97 -5.91 -22.05 -5.38
C SER A 97 -4.83 -21.00 -5.61
N ILE A 98 -3.71 -21.15 -4.92
CA ILE A 98 -2.48 -20.42 -5.22
C ILE A 98 -1.59 -21.38 -6.00
N PRO A 99 -1.28 -21.10 -7.29
CA PRO A 99 -0.52 -22.02 -8.12
C PRO A 99 0.89 -22.25 -7.56
N HIS A 100 1.50 -21.20 -7.01
CA HIS A 100 2.81 -21.28 -6.39
C HIS A 100 2.99 -20.18 -5.33
N PRO A 101 3.52 -20.48 -4.12
CA PRO A 101 3.62 -19.50 -3.03
C PRO A 101 4.58 -18.33 -3.30
N SER A 102 5.51 -18.48 -4.25
CA SER A 102 6.43 -17.41 -4.65
C SER A 102 5.86 -16.47 -5.73
N GLU A 103 4.68 -16.77 -6.27
CA GLU A 103 4.00 -15.89 -7.21
C GLU A 103 2.80 -15.25 -6.50
N PRO A 104 2.66 -13.91 -6.50
CA PRO A 104 1.53 -13.22 -5.87
C PRO A 104 0.30 -13.30 -6.78
N LYS A 105 -0.14 -14.52 -7.07
CA LYS A 105 -1.30 -14.81 -7.91
C LYS A 105 -2.22 -15.78 -7.21
N MET A 106 -3.51 -15.49 -7.28
CA MET A 106 -4.55 -16.35 -6.75
C MET A 106 -5.59 -16.62 -7.83
N ASN A 107 -5.92 -17.90 -8.02
CA ASN A 107 -6.93 -18.32 -8.98
C ASN A 107 -8.22 -18.71 -8.25
N ILE A 108 -9.36 -18.23 -8.74
CA ILE A 108 -10.69 -18.61 -8.25
C ILE A 108 -11.49 -19.19 -9.40
N ARG A 109 -11.98 -20.42 -9.23
CA ARG A 109 -12.89 -21.09 -10.17
C ARG A 109 -14.30 -21.03 -9.61
N ILE A 110 -15.23 -20.52 -10.41
CA ILE A 110 -16.66 -20.48 -10.07
C ILE A 110 -17.43 -21.24 -11.15
N GLN A 111 -18.35 -22.10 -10.72
CA GLN A 111 -19.35 -22.77 -11.57
C GLN A 111 -20.73 -22.47 -10.98
N THR A 112 -21.62 -21.97 -11.81
CA THR A 112 -23.01 -21.65 -11.46
C THR A 112 -23.97 -22.64 -12.10
N TYR A 113 -25.08 -22.93 -11.40
CA TYR A 113 -26.18 -23.70 -11.99
C TYR A 113 -26.87 -22.89 -13.08
N ASP A 114 -27.22 -21.65 -12.73
CA ASP A 114 -27.89 -20.69 -13.60
C ASP A 114 -27.18 -19.33 -13.53
N GLY A 115 -27.22 -18.58 -14.63
CA GLY A 115 -26.60 -17.26 -14.73
C GLY A 115 -25.11 -17.29 -15.01
N THR A 116 -24.50 -16.09 -14.99
CA THR A 116 -23.10 -15.89 -15.38
C THR A 116 -22.17 -15.92 -14.16
N ALA A 117 -21.05 -16.66 -14.25
CA ALA A 117 -20.03 -16.74 -13.21
C ALA A 117 -19.46 -15.36 -12.81
N VAL A 118 -19.42 -14.42 -13.75
CA VAL A 118 -19.04 -13.00 -13.49
C VAL A 118 -20.02 -12.32 -12.55
N ASN A 119 -21.33 -12.55 -12.70
CA ASN A 119 -22.33 -11.97 -11.82
C ASN A 119 -22.26 -12.60 -10.43
N ALA A 120 -22.02 -13.90 -10.34
CA ALA A 120 -21.78 -14.57 -9.06
C ALA A 120 -20.55 -14.00 -8.33
N LEU A 121 -19.47 -13.70 -9.06
CA LEU A 121 -18.29 -13.06 -8.48
C LEU A 121 -18.59 -11.64 -7.98
N LYS A 122 -19.25 -10.80 -8.79
CA LYS A 122 -19.64 -9.43 -8.41
C LYS A 122 -20.52 -9.42 -7.17
N LYS A 123 -21.54 -10.28 -7.15
CA LYS A 123 -22.43 -10.44 -6.00
C LYS A 123 -21.65 -10.90 -4.77
N GLY A 124 -20.78 -11.89 -4.89
CA GLY A 124 -19.98 -12.37 -3.78
C GLY A 124 -19.02 -11.33 -3.19
N LEU A 125 -18.49 -10.41 -4.01
CA LEU A 125 -17.69 -9.29 -3.54
C LEU A 125 -18.54 -8.26 -2.79
N SER A 126 -19.72 -7.92 -3.31
CA SER A 126 -20.68 -7.03 -2.62
C SER A 126 -21.12 -7.63 -1.28
N ASP A 127 -21.51 -8.90 -1.27
CA ASP A 127 -21.95 -9.59 -0.06
C ASP A 127 -20.83 -9.65 1.00
N LEU A 128 -19.57 -9.78 0.57
CA LEU A 128 -18.41 -9.75 1.49
C LEU A 128 -18.22 -8.36 2.10
N GLN A 129 -18.38 -7.30 1.30
CA GLN A 129 -18.33 -5.92 1.77
C GLN A 129 -19.43 -5.65 2.80
N ASP A 130 -20.68 -6.04 2.49
CA ASP A 130 -21.82 -5.85 3.40
C ASP A 130 -21.60 -6.54 4.76
N VAL A 131 -21.00 -7.74 4.76
CA VAL A 131 -20.64 -8.44 6.01
C VAL A 131 -19.60 -7.65 6.80
N CYS A 132 -18.58 -7.10 6.14
CA CYS A 132 -17.57 -6.28 6.80
C CYS A 132 -18.18 -5.01 7.42
N ASP A 133 -19.08 -4.36 6.71
CA ASP A 133 -19.74 -3.12 7.17
C ASP A 133 -20.58 -3.39 8.42
N VAL A 134 -21.42 -4.42 8.42
CA VAL A 134 -22.23 -4.81 9.59
C VAL A 134 -21.37 -5.14 10.80
N VAL A 135 -20.26 -5.88 10.60
CA VAL A 135 -19.34 -6.22 11.69
C VAL A 135 -18.65 -4.98 12.25
N ALA A 136 -18.24 -4.04 11.39
CA ALA A 136 -17.58 -2.80 11.81
C ALA A 136 -18.54 -1.90 12.59
N GLU A 137 -19.78 -1.74 12.12
CA GLU A 137 -20.81 -0.95 12.79
C GLU A 137 -21.15 -1.51 14.17
N GLU A 138 -21.37 -2.83 14.28
CA GLU A 138 -21.68 -3.46 15.56
C GLU A 138 -20.50 -3.36 16.53
N PHE A 139 -19.27 -3.56 16.03
CA PHE A 139 -18.07 -3.38 16.83
C PHE A 139 -17.96 -1.97 17.39
N TRP A 140 -18.12 -0.94 16.55
CA TRP A 140 -18.02 0.45 16.99
C TRP A 140 -19.12 0.82 17.97
N THR A 141 -20.36 0.36 17.72
CA THR A 141 -21.50 0.56 18.61
C THR A 141 -21.23 -0.03 20.00
N LYS A 142 -20.79 -1.29 20.07
CA LYS A 142 -20.48 -1.96 21.35
C LYS A 142 -19.27 -1.36 22.04
N ARG A 143 -18.25 -0.94 21.28
CA ARG A 143 -17.07 -0.27 21.82
C ARG A 143 -17.43 1.06 22.48
N GLN A 144 -18.25 1.89 21.84
CA GLN A 144 -18.70 3.16 22.39
C GLN A 144 -19.55 2.97 23.65
N GLN A 145 -20.45 1.98 23.63
CA GLN A 145 -21.22 1.62 24.82
C GLN A 145 -20.28 1.25 25.99
N PHE A 146 -19.29 0.39 25.76
CA PHE A 146 -18.33 -0.02 26.78
C PHE A 146 -17.49 1.16 27.31
N ASN A 147 -17.01 2.03 26.42
CA ASN A 147 -16.24 3.21 26.81
C ASN A 147 -17.08 4.16 27.70
N SER A 148 -18.36 4.32 27.38
CA SER A 148 -19.30 5.15 28.15
C SER A 148 -19.57 4.57 29.54
N GLU A 149 -19.68 3.24 29.66
CA GLU A 149 -19.90 2.54 30.93
C GLU A 149 -18.65 2.56 31.83
N GLN A 150 -17.45 2.48 31.24
CA GLN A 150 -16.18 2.44 31.98
C GLN A 150 -15.52 3.81 32.17
N GLY A 151 -16.10 4.89 31.62
CA GLY A 151 -15.53 6.23 31.67
C GLY A 151 -14.16 6.33 31.00
N ILE A 152 -13.93 5.54 29.94
CA ILE A 152 -12.69 5.53 29.18
C ILE A 152 -12.88 6.46 27.98
N ASP A 153 -12.59 7.74 28.17
CA ASP A 153 -12.47 8.70 27.06
C ASP A 153 -11.09 8.54 26.41
N ARG A 154 -11.06 8.04 25.17
CA ARG A 154 -9.89 8.03 24.29
C ARG A 154 -10.28 8.47 22.90
#